data_AF-R5KH83-F1
#
_entry.id   AF-R5KH83-F1
#
_cell.length_a   1.000
_cell.length_b   1.000
_cell.length_c   1.000
_cell.angle_alpha   90.00
_cell.angle_beta   90.00
_cell.angle_gamma   90.00
#
_symmetry.space_group_name_H-M   'P 1'
#
loop_
_entity.id
_entity.type
_entity.pdbx_description
1 polymer ?
#
loop_
_entity_poly.entity_id
_entity_poly.type
_entity_poly.pdbx_seq_one_letter_code
_entity_poly.pdbx_strand_id
1 'polypeptide(L)'
;MFYRGRKLEDASAHSFSDLGHGYAKDAFNVYYKGKEIDDATAGTFTILKDGYAKDAFNAYYKGKEIDGASAGTFTILKDGYAKDAFNAYYKGRRIEGASGASFKVMSDGYAKDSFNTYYKGRETNF
;
A
#
# COMPACT_ATOMS: atom_id res chain seq x y z
N MET A 1 -18.37 23.71 -13.85
CA MET A 1 -17.80 23.04 -15.05
C MET A 1 -18.13 21.54 -15.02
N PHE A 2 -18.30 20.85 -16.16
CA PHE A 2 -18.56 19.40 -16.22
C PHE A 2 -17.45 18.67 -16.98
N TYR A 3 -17.02 17.50 -16.50
CA TYR A 3 -16.24 16.54 -17.29
C TYR A 3 -16.88 15.16 -17.15
N ARG A 4 -17.25 14.54 -18.28
CA ARG A 4 -18.00 13.27 -18.35
C ARG A 4 -19.34 13.25 -17.58
N GLY A 5 -20.07 14.37 -17.58
CA GLY A 5 -21.41 14.44 -16.98
C GLY A 5 -21.44 14.61 -15.45
N ARG A 6 -20.30 14.78 -14.78
CA ARG A 6 -20.26 15.22 -13.37
C ARG A 6 -19.79 16.67 -13.27
N LYS A 7 -20.55 17.48 -12.53
CA LYS A 7 -20.22 18.88 -12.23
C LYS A 7 -19.02 18.88 -11.28
N LEU A 8 -17.87 19.34 -11.76
CA LEU A 8 -16.63 19.48 -11.00
C LEU A 8 -16.65 20.88 -10.34
N GLU A 9 -17.38 21.01 -9.24
CA GLU A 9 -17.41 22.19 -8.36
C GLU A 9 -17.52 21.70 -6.90
N ASP A 10 -16.65 20.78 -6.47
CA ASP A 10 -16.54 20.42 -5.05
C ASP A 10 -15.34 19.49 -4.78
N ALA A 11 -14.15 19.80 -5.30
CA ALA A 11 -12.99 19.47 -4.48
C ALA A 11 -13.18 20.30 -3.22
N SER A 12 -13.82 19.72 -2.20
CA SER A 12 -14.27 20.45 -1.03
C SER A 12 -13.02 20.93 -0.31
N ALA A 13 -12.54 22.12 -0.65
CA ALA A 13 -11.33 22.69 -0.09
C ALA A 13 -11.42 22.78 1.44
N HIS A 14 -12.65 22.73 1.97
CA HIS A 14 -12.97 22.64 3.39
C HIS A 14 -12.65 21.29 4.08
N SER A 15 -12.49 20.18 3.34
CA SER A 15 -12.20 18.86 3.93
C SER A 15 -10.81 18.31 3.59
N PHE A 16 -10.03 19.07 2.82
CA PHE A 16 -8.69 18.66 2.44
C PHE A 16 -7.82 18.47 3.68
N SER A 17 -7.24 17.29 3.81
CA SER A 17 -6.45 16.86 4.94
C SER A 17 -5.13 16.29 4.43
N ASP A 18 -4.02 16.91 4.85
CA ASP A 18 -2.68 16.33 4.69
C ASP A 18 -2.54 15.17 5.68
N LEU A 19 -2.28 13.97 5.18
CA LEU A 19 -2.12 12.76 5.98
C LEU A 19 -0.64 12.44 6.26
N GLY A 20 0.28 13.23 5.71
CA GLY A 20 1.72 13.04 5.80
C GLY A 20 2.28 12.04 4.79
N HIS A 21 3.62 11.96 4.72
CA HIS A 21 4.35 11.04 3.84
C HIS A 21 4.01 11.15 2.34
N GLY A 22 3.50 12.32 1.93
CA GLY A 22 3.06 12.61 0.58
C GLY A 22 1.62 12.17 0.28
N TYR A 23 0.88 11.65 1.25
CA TYR A 23 -0.54 11.36 1.09
C TYR A 23 -1.41 12.51 1.59
N ALA A 24 -2.52 12.74 0.90
CA ALA A 24 -3.57 13.65 1.33
C ALA A 24 -4.93 13.06 0.93
N LYS A 25 -6.01 13.59 1.50
CA LYS A 25 -7.37 13.25 1.08
C LYS A 25 -8.30 14.44 1.20
N ASP A 26 -9.40 14.40 0.48
CA ASP A 26 -10.60 15.18 0.79
C ASP A 26 -11.74 14.22 1.19
N ALA A 27 -12.98 14.70 1.20
CA ALA A 27 -14.16 13.91 1.56
C ALA A 27 -14.40 12.71 0.63
N PHE A 28 -13.91 12.76 -0.62
CA PHE A 28 -14.23 11.80 -1.67
C PHE A 28 -13.00 11.08 -2.22
N ASN A 29 -11.88 11.79 -2.34
CA ASN A 29 -10.70 11.33 -3.08
C ASN A 29 -9.47 11.26 -2.18
N VAL A 30 -8.54 10.39 -2.57
CA VAL A 30 -7.23 10.26 -1.94
C VAL A 30 -6.16 10.59 -2.96
N TYR A 31 -5.08 11.22 -2.51
CA TYR A 31 -4.00 11.69 -3.35
C TYR A 31 -2.65 11.23 -2.82
N TYR A 32 -1.72 10.97 -3.72
CA TYR A 32 -0.30 10.83 -3.44
C TYR A 32 0.50 11.84 -4.26
N LYS A 33 1.24 12.72 -3.58
CA LYS A 33 2.02 13.82 -4.17
C LYS A 33 1.21 14.65 -5.19
N GLY A 34 -0.03 14.94 -4.84
CA GLY A 34 -0.95 15.74 -5.66
C GLY A 34 -1.60 14.98 -6.82
N LYS A 35 -1.32 13.69 -7.00
CA LYS A 35 -2.00 12.82 -7.97
C LYS A 35 -3.07 11.99 -7.26
N GLU A 36 -4.29 12.01 -7.78
CA GLU A 36 -5.38 11.15 -7.31
C GLU A 36 -4.99 9.66 -7.42
N ILE A 37 -5.37 8.89 -6.40
CA ILE A 37 -5.22 7.43 -6.36
C ILE A 37 -6.58 6.86 -6.79
N ASP A 38 -6.60 6.20 -7.94
CA ASP A 38 -7.80 5.57 -8.48
C ASP A 38 -8.33 4.49 -7.50
N ASP A 39 -9.65 4.39 -7.40
CA ASP A 39 -10.40 3.40 -6.59
C ASP A 39 -10.11 3.40 -5.07
N ALA A 40 -9.42 4.42 -4.56
CA ALA A 40 -9.17 4.58 -3.13
C ALA A 40 -10.42 5.04 -2.36
N THR A 41 -10.72 4.37 -1.26
CA THR A 41 -11.86 4.73 -0.40
C THR A 41 -11.43 5.75 0.68
N ALA A 42 -11.63 7.04 0.42
CA ALA A 42 -11.21 8.14 1.31
C ALA A 42 -11.70 8.02 2.76
N GLY A 43 -12.92 7.52 2.96
CA GLY A 43 -13.51 7.35 4.29
C GLY A 43 -12.78 6.35 5.21
N THR A 44 -12.09 5.36 4.63
CA THR A 44 -11.36 4.32 5.37
C THR A 44 -9.85 4.35 5.13
N PHE A 45 -9.38 5.27 4.29
CA PHE A 45 -7.97 5.41 3.95
C PHE A 45 -7.13 5.77 5.19
N THR A 46 -6.12 4.94 5.43
CA THR A 46 -5.21 5.01 6.57
C THR A 46 -3.77 4.94 6.09
N ILE A 47 -2.94 5.90 6.52
CA ILE A 47 -1.50 5.87 6.26
C ILE A 47 -0.86 4.86 7.19
N LEU A 48 -0.08 3.97 6.59
CA LEU A 48 0.80 3.07 7.32
C LEU A 48 2.22 3.66 7.27
N LYS A 49 3.21 2.92 7.75
CA LYS A 49 4.61 3.36 7.69
C LYS A 49 5.28 3.02 6.35
N ASP A 50 6.49 3.55 6.13
CA ASP A 50 7.37 3.21 5.02
C ASP A 50 6.79 3.46 3.61
N GLY A 51 5.84 4.40 3.50
CA GLY A 51 5.17 4.76 2.25
C GLY A 51 4.00 3.86 1.88
N TYR A 52 3.65 2.91 2.74
CA TYR A 52 2.45 2.10 2.59
C TYR A 52 1.22 2.83 3.12
N ALA A 53 0.07 2.51 2.56
CA ALA A 53 -1.24 2.91 3.04
C ALA A 53 -2.24 1.80 2.73
N LYS A 54 -3.43 1.87 3.30
CA LYS A 54 -4.54 0.99 2.94
C LYS A 54 -5.87 1.68 3.11
N ASP A 55 -6.89 1.17 2.45
CA ASP A 55 -8.28 1.43 2.80
C ASP A 55 -8.96 0.12 3.23
N ALA A 56 -10.30 0.08 3.22
CA ALA A 56 -11.05 -1.11 3.60
C ALA A 56 -10.86 -2.31 2.65
N PHE A 57 -10.47 -2.08 1.40
CA PHE A 57 -10.44 -3.07 0.33
C PHE A 57 -9.03 -3.32 -0.20
N ASN A 58 -8.23 -2.26 -0.33
CA ASN A 58 -6.98 -2.25 -1.06
C ASN A 58 -5.79 -1.81 -0.19
N ALA A 59 -4.60 -2.27 -0.55
CA ALA A 59 -3.34 -1.78 0.01
C ALA A 59 -2.56 -1.03 -1.08
N TYR A 60 -1.79 -0.02 -0.67
CA TYR A 60 -1.09 0.87 -1.57
C TYR A 60 0.36 1.06 -1.13
N TYR A 61 1.24 1.28 -2.11
CA TYR A 61 2.60 1.73 -1.90
C TYR A 61 2.87 2.98 -2.76
N LYS A 62 3.15 4.10 -2.09
CA LYS A 62 3.41 5.40 -2.71
C LYS A 62 2.35 5.75 -3.79
N GLY A 63 1.08 5.62 -3.42
CA GLY A 63 -0.05 5.94 -4.28
C GLY A 63 -0.36 4.93 -5.40
N LYS A 64 0.35 3.80 -5.44
CA LYS A 64 0.03 2.70 -6.37
C LYS A 64 -0.59 1.54 -5.60
N GLU A 65 -1.72 1.03 -6.09
CA GLU A 65 -2.33 -0.19 -5.57
C GLU A 65 -1.36 -1.38 -5.66
N ILE A 66 -1.38 -2.22 -4.62
CA ILE A 66 -0.63 -3.46 -4.53
C ILE A 66 -1.57 -4.59 -4.94
N ASP A 67 -1.39 -5.07 -6.17
CA ASP A 67 -2.21 -6.13 -6.73
C ASP A 67 -2.18 -7.41 -5.88
N GLY A 68 -3.36 -7.99 -5.66
CA GLY A 68 -3.57 -9.20 -4.86
C GLY A 68 -3.42 -9.04 -3.33
N ALA A 69 -3.23 -7.82 -2.83
CA ALA A 69 -3.08 -7.58 -1.40
C ALA A 69 -4.40 -7.64 -0.64
N SER A 70 -4.42 -8.44 0.44
CA SER A 70 -5.58 -8.50 1.34
C SER A 70 -5.52 -7.40 2.41
N ALA A 71 -6.18 -6.26 2.17
CA ALA A 71 -6.16 -5.10 3.08
C ALA A 71 -6.53 -5.41 4.55
N GLY A 72 -7.44 -6.38 4.76
CA GLY A 72 -7.87 -6.82 6.08
C GLY A 72 -6.77 -7.44 6.94
N THR A 73 -5.77 -8.08 6.32
CA THR A 73 -4.63 -8.72 7.02
C THR A 73 -3.29 -8.06 6.70
N PHE A 74 -3.30 -7.00 5.88
CA PHE A 74 -2.10 -6.31 5.44
C PHE A 74 -1.37 -5.65 6.61
N THR A 75 -0.09 -6.02 6.77
CA THR A 75 0.78 -5.62 7.88
C THR A 75 2.13 -5.17 7.34
N ILE A 76 2.59 -4.00 7.77
CA ILE A 76 3.92 -3.51 7.40
C ILE A 76 4.96 -4.11 8.32
N LEU A 77 5.99 -4.72 7.74
CA LEU A 77 7.12 -5.26 8.46
C LEU A 77 8.19 -4.17 8.58
N LYS A 78 9.46 -4.50 8.39
CA LYS A 78 10.58 -3.54 8.35
C LYS A 78 11.32 -3.65 7.03
N ASP A 79 12.27 -2.76 6.79
CA ASP A 79 13.16 -2.77 5.62
C ASP A 79 12.41 -2.71 4.27
N GLY A 80 11.21 -2.12 4.27
CA GLY A 80 10.36 -1.99 3.08
C GLY A 80 9.51 -3.23 2.76
N TYR A 81 9.56 -4.27 3.61
CA TYR A 81 8.68 -5.43 3.49
C TYR A 81 7.31 -5.18 4.10
N ALA A 82 6.31 -5.82 3.52
CA ALA A 82 4.97 -5.97 4.07
C ALA A 82 4.48 -7.39 3.77
N LYS A 83 3.41 -7.79 4.44
CA LYS A 83 2.74 -9.07 4.16
C LYS A 83 1.25 -8.97 4.40
N ASP A 84 0.50 -9.86 3.80
CA ASP A 84 -0.84 -10.21 4.24
C ASP A 84 -0.85 -11.68 4.69
N ALA A 85 -2.04 -12.26 4.92
CA ALA A 85 -2.15 -13.65 5.34
C ALA A 85 -1.57 -14.68 4.33
N PHE A 86 -1.51 -14.33 3.05
CA PHE A 86 -1.16 -15.25 1.96
C PHE A 86 0.17 -14.91 1.29
N ASN A 87 0.45 -13.61 1.13
CA ASN A 87 1.52 -13.08 0.30
C ASN A 87 2.49 -12.21 1.09
N ALA A 88 3.71 -12.08 0.57
CA ALA A 88 4.67 -11.09 1.02
C ALA A 88 5.00 -10.09 -0.10
N TYR A 89 5.40 -8.89 0.30
CA TYR A 89 5.64 -7.77 -0.61
C TYR A 89 6.93 -7.04 -0.25
N TYR A 90 7.63 -6.54 -1.25
CA TYR A 90 8.75 -5.62 -1.09
C TYR A 90 8.51 -4.34 -1.88
N LYS A 91 8.40 -3.21 -1.17
CA LYS A 91 8.10 -1.88 -1.73
C LYS A 91 6.93 -1.90 -2.71
N GLY A 92 5.82 -2.52 -2.29
CA GLY A 92 4.58 -2.64 -3.07
C GLY A 92 4.62 -3.64 -4.22
N ARG A 93 5.67 -4.45 -4.37
CA ARG A 93 5.73 -5.55 -5.34
C ARG A 93 5.55 -6.87 -4.62
N ARG A 94 4.65 -7.72 -5.11
CA ARG A 94 4.49 -9.09 -4.62
C ARG A 94 5.81 -9.85 -4.82
N ILE A 95 6.20 -10.63 -3.82
CA ILE A 95 7.31 -11.56 -3.88
C ILE A 95 6.72 -12.90 -4.30
N GLU A 96 6.96 -13.29 -5.56
CA GLU A 96 6.41 -14.53 -6.10
C GLU A 96 6.90 -15.74 -5.31
N GLY A 97 6.00 -16.68 -5.04
CA GLY A 97 6.27 -17.88 -4.23
C GLY A 97 6.33 -17.67 -2.71
N ALA A 98 6.39 -16.42 -2.22
CA ALA A 98 6.54 -16.16 -0.80
C ALA A 98 5.25 -16.36 -0.01
N SER A 99 5.35 -17.11 1.09
CA SER A 99 4.22 -17.36 1.99
C SER A 99 4.09 -16.27 3.06
N GLY A 100 3.04 -15.45 2.96
CA GLY A 100 2.70 -14.43 3.97
C GLY A 100 2.49 -15.00 5.38
N ALA A 101 1.98 -16.23 5.48
CA ALA A 101 1.74 -16.90 6.75
C ALA A 101 3.03 -17.08 7.59
N SER A 102 4.14 -17.48 6.95
CA SER A 102 5.43 -17.71 7.63
C SER A 102 6.49 -16.65 7.34
N PHE A 103 6.18 -15.61 6.56
CA PHE A 103 7.13 -14.56 6.20
C PHE A 103 7.64 -13.78 7.42
N LYS A 104 8.96 -13.66 7.54
CA LYS A 104 9.68 -12.94 8.59
C LYS A 104 10.85 -12.16 8.00
N VAL A 105 10.97 -10.89 8.39
CA VAL A 105 12.13 -10.07 8.02
C VAL A 105 13.29 -10.35 8.99
N MET A 106 14.47 -10.60 8.43
CA MET A 106 15.73 -10.76 9.16
C MET A 106 16.41 -9.40 9.31
N SER A 107 17.72 -9.25 9.09
CA SER A 107 18.40 -7.96 9.06
C SER A 107 18.87 -7.62 7.63
N ASP A 108 19.26 -6.37 7.42
CA ASP A 108 20.00 -5.93 6.23
C ASP A 108 19.29 -6.18 4.89
N GLY A 109 17.95 -6.19 4.92
CA GLY A 109 17.10 -6.43 3.76
C GLY A 109 16.86 -7.91 3.43
N TYR A 110 17.34 -8.84 4.25
CA TYR A 110 16.98 -10.24 4.16
C TYR A 110 15.62 -10.52 4.81
N ALA A 111 14.88 -11.46 4.23
CA ALA A 111 13.67 -12.02 4.79
C ALA A 111 13.61 -13.50 4.43
N LYS A 112 12.74 -14.25 5.10
CA LYS A 112 12.49 -15.66 4.76
C LYS A 112 11.04 -16.02 5.00
N ASP A 113 10.61 -17.10 4.39
CA ASP A 113 9.45 -17.86 4.82
C ASP A 113 9.91 -19.26 5.30
N SER A 114 9.00 -20.24 5.32
CA SER A 114 9.31 -21.60 5.74
C SER A 114 10.21 -22.38 4.76
N PHE A 115 10.27 -21.96 3.50
CA PHE A 115 10.92 -22.70 2.41
C PHE A 115 12.10 -21.93 1.81
N ASN A 116 11.97 -20.61 1.69
CA ASN A 116 12.84 -19.78 0.89
C ASN A 116 13.40 -18.60 1.69
N THR A 117 14.58 -18.13 1.27
CA THR A 117 15.16 -16.86 1.73
C THR A 117 15.10 -15.85 0.61
N TYR A 118 14.95 -14.57 0.98
CA TYR A 118 14.79 -13.47 0.06
C TYR A 118 15.72 -12.32 0.45
N TYR A 119 16.29 -11.65 -0.55
CA TYR A 119 17.03 -10.39 -0.40
C TYR A 119 16.34 -9.29 -1.21
N LYS A 120 15.87 -8.25 -0.52
CA LYS A 120 15.11 -7.13 -1.09
C LYS A 120 14.01 -7.58 -2.07
N GLY A 121 13.26 -8.61 -1.67
CA GLY A 121 12.15 -9.19 -2.43
C GLY A 121 12.54 -10.11 -3.58
N ARG A 122 13.80 -10.53 -3.69
CA ARG A 122 14.24 -11.56 -4.64
C ARG A 122 14.63 -12.82 -3.89
N GLU A 123 14.12 -13.97 -4.33
CA GLU A 123 14.53 -15.26 -3.79
C GLU A 123 16.05 -15.46 -3.97
N THR A 124 16.69 -16.02 -2.95
CA THR A 124 18.12 -16.34 -2.93
C THR A 124 18.29 -17.85 -2.82
N ASN A 125 18.98 -18.44 -3.78
CA ASN A 125 19.35 -19.85 -3.75
C ASN A 125 20.70 -19.96 -3.06
N PHE A 126 20.76 -20.64 -1.92
CA PHE A 126 22.00 -21.04 -1.24
C PHE A 126 22.15 -22.55 -1.31
#